data_AF-A0A292QML9-F1
#
_entry.id   AF-A0A292QML9-F1
#
_cell.length_a   1.000
_cell.length_b   1.000
_cell.length_c   1.000
_cell.angle_alpha   90.00
_cell.angle_beta   90.00
_cell.angle_gamma   90.00
#
_symmetry.space_group_name_H-M   'P 1'
#
loop_
_entity.id
_entity.type
_entity.pdbx_description
1 polymer ?
#
loop_
_entity_poly.entity_id
_entity_poly.type
_entity_poly.pdbx_seq_one_letter_code
_entity_poly.pdbx_strand_id
1 'polypeptide(L)'
;MPQFKSSRILTPQYDEFISSYISKVITNEKGKLKAVIYKTPLPVLKIFKNMENPKDVFAKERFYTHLHSEEEIRRISEALKYNKEIGSTAVKALIGFGAFAFAFETEDGLVLKITEGEHFPYGRKPADFDLPVIKSGKISPNDRLYYYLEEKVRQDNLEDAEIVKLIQYIQSKGYSMRDYLKDFAEPDAPHAEIKQKQFGRASDGKIYLIDPGCAYLQTEEKTGFFKRVLEKIRNR
;
A
#
# COMPACT_ATOMS: atom_id res chain seq x y z
N MET A 1 32.41 26.13 -25.55
CA MET A 1 31.09 25.52 -25.28
C MET A 1 31.30 24.13 -24.69
N PRO A 2 30.58 23.75 -23.63
CA PRO A 2 30.85 22.52 -22.89
C PRO A 2 30.32 21.30 -23.66
N GLN A 3 31.19 20.32 -23.89
CA GLN A 3 30.80 18.99 -24.35
C GLN A 3 30.18 18.23 -23.18
N PHE A 4 28.94 17.78 -23.39
CA PHE A 4 28.16 17.00 -22.44
C PHE A 4 28.92 15.78 -21.94
N LYS A 5 29.09 15.70 -20.62
CA LYS A 5 29.56 14.49 -19.94
C LYS A 5 28.54 13.37 -20.12
N SER A 6 29.04 12.25 -20.62
CA SER A 6 28.42 10.92 -20.63
C SER A 6 27.50 10.70 -19.42
N SER A 7 26.21 10.48 -19.68
CA SER A 7 25.27 9.94 -18.72
C SER A 7 25.68 8.50 -18.42
N ARG A 8 26.40 8.29 -17.31
CA ARG A 8 26.66 6.95 -16.78
C ARG A 8 25.32 6.29 -16.47
N ILE A 9 24.90 5.36 -17.32
CA ILE A 9 23.93 4.33 -16.93
C ILE A 9 24.68 3.46 -15.93
N LEU A 10 24.41 3.67 -14.64
CA LEU A 10 24.83 2.77 -13.58
C LEU A 10 23.92 1.54 -13.65
N THR A 11 24.31 0.55 -14.44
CA THR A 11 23.81 -0.82 -14.28
C THR A 11 24.47 -1.39 -13.03
N PRO A 12 23.72 -1.69 -11.95
CA PRO A 12 24.31 -2.34 -10.79
C PRO A 12 24.59 -3.80 -11.16
N GLN A 13 25.84 -4.20 -11.00
CA GLN A 13 26.33 -5.56 -11.25
C GLN A 13 26.28 -6.36 -9.93
N TYR A 14 25.10 -6.64 -9.36
CA TYR A 14 24.97 -7.58 -8.23
C TYR A 14 23.60 -8.28 -8.17
N ASP A 15 23.69 -9.63 -8.14
CA ASP A 15 22.75 -10.71 -7.82
C ASP A 15 21.35 -10.84 -8.51
N GLU A 16 21.12 -12.02 -9.07
CA GLU A 16 20.22 -12.30 -10.19
C GLU A 16 18.80 -12.76 -9.84
N PHE A 17 18.41 -12.88 -8.56
CA PHE A 17 17.13 -13.54 -8.27
C PHE A 17 15.91 -12.60 -8.39
N ILE A 18 15.94 -11.37 -7.87
CA ILE A 18 14.89 -10.37 -8.15
C ILE A 18 15.09 -9.73 -9.55
N SER A 19 16.31 -9.37 -9.91
CA SER A 19 16.62 -8.62 -11.14
C SER A 19 16.26 -9.39 -12.42
N SER A 20 16.34 -10.73 -12.41
CA SER A 20 15.93 -11.55 -13.55
C SER A 20 14.45 -11.43 -13.88
N TYR A 21 13.60 -11.16 -12.88
CA TYR A 21 12.16 -10.98 -13.05
C TYR A 21 11.72 -9.54 -13.22
N ILE A 22 12.54 -8.57 -12.80
CA ILE A 22 12.20 -7.15 -12.91
C ILE A 22 12.43 -6.66 -14.34
N SER A 23 11.40 -6.05 -14.90
CA SER A 23 11.51 -5.24 -16.13
C SER A 23 11.94 -3.81 -15.79
N LYS A 24 11.33 -3.20 -14.77
CA LYS A 24 11.55 -1.79 -14.43
C LYS A 24 11.34 -1.54 -12.93
N VAL A 25 12.20 -0.70 -12.36
CA VAL A 25 12.02 -0.12 -11.03
C VAL A 25 11.68 1.37 -11.18
N ILE A 26 10.66 1.82 -10.46
CA ILE A 26 10.23 3.23 -10.45
C ILE A 26 10.50 3.78 -9.06
N THR A 27 11.23 4.90 -9.00
CA THR A 27 11.52 5.64 -7.75
C THR A 27 11.00 7.08 -7.87
N ASN A 28 10.80 7.74 -6.72
CA ASN A 28 10.60 9.19 -6.71
C ASN A 28 11.95 9.94 -6.80
N GLU A 29 11.90 11.27 -6.84
CA GLU A 29 13.08 12.16 -6.93
C GLU A 29 14.07 11.97 -5.76
N LYS A 30 13.59 11.53 -4.59
CA LYS A 30 14.40 11.22 -3.41
C LYS A 30 14.95 9.79 -3.43
N GLY A 31 14.78 9.08 -4.55
CA GLY A 31 15.21 7.69 -4.70
C GLY A 31 14.36 6.66 -3.96
N LYS A 32 13.23 7.03 -3.32
CA LYS A 32 12.35 6.08 -2.64
C LYS A 32 11.59 5.25 -3.68
N LEU A 33 11.49 3.94 -3.43
CA LEU A 33 10.75 3.01 -4.31
C LEU A 33 9.28 3.44 -4.42
N LYS A 34 8.73 3.33 -5.62
CA LYS A 34 7.32 3.61 -5.95
C LYS A 34 6.63 2.40 -6.54
N ALA A 35 7.28 1.75 -7.50
CA ALA A 35 6.75 0.56 -8.12
C ALA A 35 7.87 -0.36 -8.64
N VAL A 36 7.54 -1.64 -8.77
CA VAL A 36 8.36 -2.65 -9.43
C VAL A 36 7.50 -3.33 -10.49
N ILE A 37 7.94 -3.28 -11.74
CA ILE A 37 7.27 -3.92 -12.88
C ILE A 37 8.00 -5.22 -13.23
N TYR A 38 7.27 -6.32 -13.36
CA TYR A 38 7.82 -7.62 -13.69
C TYR A 38 7.82 -7.87 -15.20
N LYS A 39 8.78 -8.64 -15.71
CA LYS A 39 8.91 -8.99 -17.15
C LYS A 39 7.74 -9.83 -17.64
N THR A 40 7.24 -10.70 -16.78
CA THR A 40 6.03 -11.50 -16.98
C THR A 40 5.23 -11.50 -15.69
N PRO A 41 3.92 -11.78 -15.73
CA PRO A 41 3.15 -12.02 -14.52
C PRO A 41 3.78 -13.16 -13.69
N LEU A 42 3.80 -13.00 -12.37
CA LEU A 42 4.36 -13.96 -11.43
C LEU A 42 3.40 -14.22 -10.27
N PRO A 43 3.34 -15.46 -9.73
CA PRO A 43 2.64 -15.72 -8.49
C PRO A 43 3.16 -14.83 -7.36
N VAL A 44 2.26 -14.23 -6.57
CA VAL A 44 2.65 -13.35 -5.46
C VAL A 44 3.54 -14.06 -4.43
N LEU A 45 3.31 -15.36 -4.18
CA LEU A 45 4.20 -16.18 -3.34
C LEU A 45 5.65 -16.17 -3.84
N LYS A 46 5.85 -16.24 -5.17
CA LYS A 46 7.18 -16.26 -5.77
C LYS A 46 7.89 -14.92 -5.55
N ILE A 47 7.14 -13.82 -5.48
CA ILE A 47 7.69 -12.50 -5.17
C ILE A 47 8.15 -12.45 -3.72
N PHE A 48 7.30 -12.86 -2.76
CA PHE A 48 7.68 -12.84 -1.34
C PHE A 48 8.84 -13.77 -1.00
N LYS A 49 8.85 -14.99 -1.56
CA LYS A 49 10.01 -15.91 -1.46
C LYS A 49 11.31 -15.31 -1.98
N ASN A 50 11.21 -14.42 -2.97
CA ASN A 50 12.37 -13.77 -3.51
C ASN A 50 12.85 -12.65 -2.58
N MET A 51 11.92 -11.83 -2.08
CA MET A 51 12.23 -10.79 -1.10
C MET A 51 12.85 -11.38 0.18
N GLU A 52 12.43 -12.56 0.62
CA GLU A 52 12.96 -13.24 1.81
C GLU A 52 14.46 -13.57 1.72
N ASN A 53 15.06 -13.56 0.52
CA ASN A 53 16.47 -13.92 0.35
C ASN A 53 17.38 -12.86 0.98
N PRO A 54 18.10 -13.18 2.08
CA PRO A 54 18.92 -12.20 2.81
C PRO A 54 20.15 -11.73 2.01
N LYS A 55 20.48 -12.42 0.92
CA LYS A 55 21.56 -12.04 0.00
C LYS A 55 21.11 -11.05 -1.08
N ASP A 56 19.81 -10.82 -1.22
CA ASP A 56 19.30 -9.88 -2.22
C ASP A 56 19.50 -8.43 -1.75
N VAL A 57 20.51 -7.78 -2.32
CA VAL A 57 20.87 -6.38 -2.03
C VAL A 57 19.71 -5.44 -2.36
N PHE A 58 18.96 -5.70 -3.44
CA PHE A 58 17.83 -4.87 -3.81
C PHE A 58 16.72 -4.95 -2.75
N ALA A 59 16.36 -6.17 -2.31
CA ALA A 59 15.35 -6.35 -1.28
C ALA A 59 15.74 -5.65 0.02
N LYS A 60 17.00 -5.82 0.42
CA LYS A 60 17.57 -5.21 1.61
C LYS A 60 17.59 -3.69 1.56
N GLU A 61 18.06 -3.11 0.47
CA GLU A 61 18.14 -1.65 0.35
C GLU A 61 16.78 -0.98 0.18
N ARG A 62 15.80 -1.65 -0.43
CA ARG A 62 14.54 -1.01 -0.87
C ARG A 62 13.32 -1.34 -0.02
N PHE A 63 13.27 -2.50 0.61
CA PHE A 63 12.14 -2.90 1.47
C PHE A 63 12.51 -2.87 2.97
N TYR A 64 13.67 -3.45 3.33
CA TYR A 64 14.05 -3.63 4.74
C TYR A 64 14.52 -2.38 5.47
N THR A 65 14.88 -1.33 4.73
CA THR A 65 15.44 -0.11 5.35
C THR A 65 14.39 0.86 5.88
N HIS A 66 13.09 0.73 5.54
CA HIS A 66 12.15 1.80 5.86
C HIS A 66 10.70 1.42 6.24
N LEU A 67 10.15 0.24 5.92
CA LEU A 67 8.71 -0.04 6.18
C LEU A 67 8.34 -1.46 6.59
N HIS A 68 9.12 -2.50 6.23
CA HIS A 68 8.81 -3.90 6.54
C HIS A 68 10.05 -4.64 7.01
N SER A 69 9.93 -5.55 7.98
CA SER A 69 11.06 -6.36 8.46
C SER A 69 11.26 -7.63 7.65
N GLU A 70 12.48 -8.20 7.67
CA GLU A 70 12.75 -9.52 7.06
C GLU A 70 11.85 -10.61 7.66
N GLU A 71 11.60 -10.54 8.96
CA GLU A 71 10.69 -11.45 9.66
C GLU A 71 9.25 -11.35 9.13
N GLU A 72 8.77 -10.12 8.89
CA GLU A 72 7.44 -9.88 8.34
C GLU A 72 7.31 -10.48 6.93
N ILE A 73 8.29 -10.22 6.04
CA ILE A 73 8.30 -10.77 4.68
C ILE A 73 8.32 -12.30 4.70
N ARG A 74 9.17 -12.90 5.56
CA ARG A 74 9.23 -14.35 5.72
C ARG A 74 7.91 -14.94 6.22
N ARG A 75 7.26 -14.27 7.17
CA ARG A 75 5.94 -14.68 7.69
C ARG A 75 4.87 -14.63 6.60
N ILE A 76 4.85 -13.56 5.78
CA ILE A 76 3.94 -13.46 4.62
C ILE A 76 4.21 -14.59 3.61
N SER A 77 5.48 -14.82 3.27
CA SER A 77 5.91 -15.90 2.37
C SER A 77 5.40 -17.28 2.83
N GLU A 78 5.59 -17.62 4.10
CA GLU A 78 5.13 -18.91 4.65
C GLU A 78 3.60 -18.99 4.72
N ALA A 79 2.90 -17.89 5.03
CA ALA A 79 1.43 -17.87 5.04
C ALA A 79 0.85 -18.09 3.62
N LEU A 80 1.42 -17.43 2.60
CA LEU A 80 1.00 -17.58 1.21
C LEU A 80 1.25 -18.98 0.64
N LYS A 81 2.25 -19.70 1.15
CA LYS A 81 2.52 -21.10 0.76
C LYS A 81 1.35 -22.03 1.08
N TYR A 82 0.65 -21.80 2.20
CA TYR A 82 -0.51 -22.60 2.59
C TYR A 82 -1.83 -22.03 2.04
N ASN A 83 -1.89 -20.73 1.77
CA ASN A 83 -3.03 -20.12 1.07
C ASN A 83 -2.80 -20.16 -0.45
N LYS A 84 -3.03 -21.31 -1.07
CA LYS A 84 -2.75 -21.54 -2.49
C LYS A 84 -3.50 -20.56 -3.41
N GLU A 85 -4.73 -20.19 -3.07
CA GLU A 85 -5.50 -19.25 -3.88
C GLU A 85 -4.78 -17.90 -3.99
N ILE A 86 -4.47 -17.28 -2.84
CA ILE A 86 -3.81 -15.98 -2.83
C ILE A 86 -2.36 -16.11 -3.28
N GLY A 87 -1.62 -17.10 -2.78
CA GLY A 87 -0.21 -17.33 -3.13
C GLY A 87 0.04 -17.59 -4.61
N SER A 88 -0.92 -18.17 -5.34
CA SER A 88 -0.83 -18.42 -6.78
C SER A 88 -1.34 -17.27 -7.66
N THR A 89 -1.94 -16.22 -7.07
CA THR A 89 -2.44 -15.07 -7.83
C THR A 89 -1.32 -14.42 -8.61
N ALA A 90 -1.47 -14.35 -9.93
CA ALA A 90 -0.48 -13.79 -10.84
C ALA A 90 -0.54 -12.26 -10.81
N VAL A 91 0.61 -11.63 -10.60
CA VAL A 91 0.75 -10.17 -10.53
C VAL A 91 1.85 -9.70 -11.47
N LYS A 92 1.63 -8.54 -12.10
CA LYS A 92 2.55 -7.94 -13.08
C LYS A 92 3.34 -6.76 -12.52
N ALA A 93 2.91 -6.20 -11.38
CA ALA A 93 3.63 -5.14 -10.71
C ALA A 93 3.35 -5.06 -9.20
N LEU A 94 4.34 -4.64 -8.42
CA LEU A 94 4.11 -3.99 -7.13
C LEU A 94 3.90 -2.50 -7.40
N ILE A 95 2.70 -1.99 -7.12
CA ILE A 95 2.29 -0.62 -7.49
C ILE A 95 2.17 0.33 -6.30
N GLY A 96 2.20 -0.21 -5.09
CA GLY A 96 2.21 0.59 -3.86
C GLY A 96 2.66 -0.25 -2.69
N PHE A 97 3.26 0.41 -1.69
CA PHE A 97 3.55 -0.20 -0.41
C PHE A 97 3.54 0.89 0.67
N GLY A 98 2.86 0.62 1.77
CA GLY A 98 2.75 1.48 2.94
C GLY A 98 3.34 0.78 4.16
N ALA A 99 3.23 1.36 5.35
CA ALA A 99 3.77 0.75 6.57
C ALA A 99 3.13 -0.60 6.94
N PHE A 100 1.98 -0.94 6.36
CA PHE A 100 1.20 -2.12 6.73
C PHE A 100 0.69 -2.91 5.52
N ALA A 101 1.07 -2.53 4.29
CA ALA A 101 0.43 -3.07 3.11
C ALA A 101 1.35 -3.10 1.89
N PHE A 102 1.28 -4.19 1.13
CA PHE A 102 1.79 -4.29 -0.24
C PHE A 102 0.61 -4.32 -1.20
N ALA A 103 0.62 -3.47 -2.22
CA ALA A 103 -0.40 -3.42 -3.26
C ALA A 103 0.20 -3.86 -4.60
N PHE A 104 -0.33 -4.96 -5.14
CA PHE A 104 0.08 -5.54 -6.40
C PHE A 104 -0.99 -5.34 -7.46
N GLU A 105 -0.58 -5.03 -8.68
CA GLU A 105 -1.47 -5.12 -9.83
C GLU A 105 -1.46 -6.56 -10.34
N THR A 106 -2.64 -7.18 -10.36
CA THR A 106 -2.83 -8.54 -10.88
C THR A 106 -2.73 -8.56 -12.41
N GLU A 107 -2.56 -9.76 -12.98
CA GLU A 107 -2.53 -9.96 -14.42
C GLU A 107 -3.81 -9.45 -15.11
N ASP A 108 -4.97 -9.73 -14.51
CA ASP A 108 -6.30 -9.32 -14.96
C ASP A 108 -6.66 -7.85 -14.66
N GLY A 109 -5.73 -7.08 -14.07
CA GLY A 109 -5.88 -5.63 -13.89
C GLY A 109 -6.61 -5.19 -12.62
N LEU A 110 -6.79 -6.09 -11.66
CA LEU A 110 -7.23 -5.78 -10.30
C LEU A 110 -6.04 -5.37 -9.42
N VAL A 111 -6.33 -4.96 -8.19
CA VAL A 111 -5.34 -4.67 -7.15
C VAL A 111 -5.48 -5.67 -6.01
N LEU A 112 -4.44 -6.47 -5.80
CA LEU A 112 -4.30 -7.34 -4.64
C LEU A 112 -3.48 -6.62 -3.57
N LYS A 113 -4.12 -6.28 -2.45
CA LYS A 113 -3.46 -5.80 -1.24
C LYS A 113 -3.19 -6.97 -0.29
N ILE A 114 -1.97 -7.07 0.21
CA ILE A 114 -1.57 -7.94 1.32
C ILE A 114 -1.22 -7.06 2.50
N THR A 115 -1.90 -7.23 3.63
CA THR A 115 -1.81 -6.32 4.77
C THR A 115 -1.50 -7.02 6.08
N GLU A 116 -0.75 -6.34 6.94
CA GLU A 116 -0.67 -6.65 8.37
C GLU A 116 -1.75 -5.86 9.13
N GLY A 117 -2.70 -6.60 9.71
CA GLY A 117 -3.91 -6.05 10.31
C GLY A 117 -5.04 -5.87 9.29
N GLU A 118 -6.22 -5.54 9.81
CA GLU A 118 -7.40 -5.29 9.00
C GLU A 118 -7.23 -3.98 8.21
N HIS A 119 -7.71 -3.98 6.96
CA HIS A 119 -7.67 -2.79 6.10
C HIS A 119 -8.53 -1.65 6.64
N PHE A 120 -9.65 -1.99 7.29
CA PHE A 120 -10.57 -1.05 7.90
C PHE A 120 -10.20 -0.85 9.36
N PRO A 121 -9.85 0.38 9.79
CA PRO A 121 -9.37 0.63 11.13
C PRO A 121 -10.43 0.28 12.19
N TYR A 122 -9.98 -0.29 13.31
CA TYR A 122 -10.80 -0.65 14.46
C TYR A 122 -11.97 -1.61 14.16
N GLY A 123 -11.91 -2.35 13.05
CA GLY A 123 -12.96 -3.28 12.66
C GLY A 123 -14.21 -2.59 12.10
N ARG A 124 -14.10 -1.31 11.70
CA ARG A 124 -15.23 -0.62 11.06
C ARG A 124 -15.64 -1.34 9.78
N LYS A 125 -16.94 -1.31 9.48
CA LYS A 125 -17.44 -1.83 8.20
C LYS A 125 -17.03 -0.87 7.05
N PRO A 126 -16.89 -1.39 5.83
CA PRO A 126 -16.77 -0.56 4.64
C PRO A 126 -17.98 0.37 4.53
N ALA A 127 -17.72 1.64 4.22
CA ALA A 127 -18.73 2.64 3.91
C ALA A 127 -18.83 2.84 2.39
N ASP A 128 -19.85 3.58 1.95
CA ASP A 128 -20.11 3.84 0.53
C ASP A 128 -19.08 4.74 -0.15
N PHE A 129 -18.23 5.43 0.61
CA PHE A 129 -17.10 6.21 0.14
C PHE A 129 -15.78 5.43 0.06
N ASP A 130 -15.69 4.25 0.68
CA ASP A 130 -14.51 3.39 0.56
C ASP A 130 -14.53 2.69 -0.79
N LEU A 131 -13.35 2.46 -1.37
CA LEU A 131 -13.24 1.67 -2.59
C LEU A 131 -13.84 0.27 -2.37
N PRO A 132 -14.80 -0.19 -3.21
CA PRO A 132 -15.41 -1.49 -3.01
C PRO A 132 -14.40 -2.63 -3.07
N VAL A 133 -14.47 -3.49 -2.06
CA VAL A 133 -13.67 -4.72 -1.99
C VAL A 133 -14.43 -5.84 -2.69
N ILE A 134 -13.84 -6.38 -3.76
CA ILE A 134 -14.38 -7.49 -4.54
C ILE A 134 -14.30 -8.79 -3.73
N LYS A 135 -13.14 -9.02 -3.09
CA LYS A 135 -12.89 -10.21 -2.28
C LYS A 135 -11.91 -9.90 -1.17
N SER A 136 -12.12 -10.45 0.02
CA SER A 136 -11.18 -10.33 1.13
C SER A 136 -11.19 -11.54 2.04
N GLY A 137 -10.12 -11.70 2.82
CA GLY A 137 -10.06 -12.70 3.87
C GLY A 137 -8.73 -12.69 4.60
N LYS A 138 -8.58 -13.64 5.52
CA LYS A 138 -7.28 -13.92 6.14
C LYS A 138 -6.41 -14.75 5.20
N ILE A 139 -5.13 -14.42 5.13
CA ILE A 139 -4.13 -15.25 4.46
C ILE A 139 -3.86 -16.49 5.33
N SER A 140 -3.72 -16.32 6.64
CA SER A 140 -3.56 -17.40 7.62
C SER A 140 -4.53 -17.23 8.80
N PRO A 141 -5.23 -18.29 9.26
CA PRO A 141 -6.22 -18.19 10.34
C PRO A 141 -5.65 -17.65 11.66
N ASN A 142 -4.44 -18.08 12.01
CA ASN A 142 -3.76 -17.78 13.28
C ASN A 142 -2.86 -16.56 13.21
N ASP A 143 -2.90 -15.83 12.09
CA ASP A 143 -2.06 -14.66 11.87
C ASP A 143 -2.92 -13.40 11.69
N ARG A 144 -2.25 -12.26 11.74
CA ARG A 144 -2.83 -10.93 11.46
C ARG A 144 -2.62 -10.53 10.00
N LEU A 145 -2.51 -11.49 9.09
CA LEU A 145 -2.28 -11.25 7.67
C LEU A 145 -3.58 -11.38 6.89
N TYR A 146 -3.92 -10.33 6.14
CA TYR A 146 -5.15 -10.25 5.37
C TYR A 146 -4.86 -9.96 3.90
N TYR A 147 -5.83 -10.28 3.05
CA TYR A 147 -5.83 -9.89 1.65
C TYR A 147 -7.12 -9.16 1.30
N TYR A 148 -7.00 -8.22 0.37
CA TYR A 148 -8.12 -7.46 -0.20
C TYR A 148 -7.89 -7.33 -1.69
N LEU A 149 -8.89 -7.71 -2.48
CA LEU A 149 -8.92 -7.62 -3.93
C LEU A 149 -9.91 -6.52 -4.30
N GLU A 150 -9.44 -5.54 -5.05
CA GLU A 150 -10.18 -4.34 -5.42
C GLU A 150 -10.00 -4.05 -6.91
N GLU A 151 -10.87 -3.23 -7.48
CA GLU A 151 -10.62 -2.73 -8.84
C GLU A 151 -9.41 -1.79 -8.84
N LYS A 152 -8.71 -1.72 -9.99
CA LYS A 152 -7.69 -0.71 -10.18
C LYS A 152 -8.34 0.63 -10.53
N VAL A 153 -8.14 1.61 -9.67
CA VAL A 153 -8.61 2.97 -9.86
C VAL A 153 -7.62 3.86 -10.60
N ARG A 154 -8.16 4.87 -11.26
CA ARG A 154 -7.39 5.95 -11.87
C ARG A 154 -7.10 7.04 -10.84
N GLN A 155 -5.85 7.50 -10.82
CA GLN A 155 -5.41 8.60 -9.97
C GLN A 155 -4.92 9.80 -10.77
N ASP A 156 -4.94 9.69 -12.11
CA ASP A 156 -4.69 10.78 -13.02
C ASP A 156 -5.94 11.65 -13.16
N ASN A 157 -5.75 12.97 -13.31
CA ASN A 157 -6.83 13.94 -13.53
C ASN A 157 -7.94 13.93 -12.45
N LEU A 158 -7.58 13.66 -11.20
CA LEU A 158 -8.47 13.93 -10.07
C LEU A 158 -8.40 15.42 -9.73
N GLU A 159 -9.54 16.12 -9.82
CA GLU A 159 -9.59 17.52 -9.42
C GLU A 159 -9.67 17.64 -7.90
N ASP A 160 -8.88 18.56 -7.32
CA ASP A 160 -8.89 18.79 -5.87
C ASP A 160 -10.29 19.14 -5.37
N ALA A 161 -11.10 19.86 -6.16
CA ALA A 161 -12.48 20.18 -5.82
C ALA A 161 -13.38 18.95 -5.66
N GLU A 162 -13.15 17.89 -6.43
CA GLU A 162 -13.91 16.64 -6.29
C GLU A 162 -13.46 15.86 -5.06
N ILE A 163 -12.14 15.86 -4.76
CA ILE A 163 -11.61 15.23 -3.56
C ILE A 163 -12.11 15.95 -2.29
N VAL A 164 -12.14 17.29 -2.29
CA VAL A 164 -12.68 18.09 -1.18
C VAL A 164 -14.15 17.75 -0.93
N LYS A 165 -14.97 17.61 -1.99
CA LYS A 165 -16.37 17.17 -1.85
C LYS A 165 -16.48 15.79 -1.20
N LEU A 166 -15.62 14.84 -1.59
CA LEU A 166 -15.58 13.51 -0.97
C LEU A 166 -15.17 13.58 0.51
N ILE A 167 -14.16 14.39 0.85
CA ILE A 167 -13.73 14.59 2.25
C ILE A 167 -14.88 15.15 3.10
N GLN A 168 -15.56 16.19 2.61
CA GLN A 168 -16.73 16.76 3.28
C GLN A 168 -17.86 15.75 3.44
N TYR A 169 -18.08 14.92 2.42
CA TYR A 169 -19.04 13.82 2.50
C TYR A 169 -18.68 12.81 3.59
N ILE A 170 -17.42 12.35 3.63
CA ILE A 170 -16.91 11.43 4.67
C ILE A 170 -17.11 12.03 6.07
N GLN A 171 -16.76 13.30 6.26
CA GLN A 171 -16.95 14.01 7.52
C GLN A 171 -18.43 14.11 7.92
N SER A 172 -19.31 14.39 6.98
CA SER A 172 -20.76 14.44 7.22
C SER A 172 -21.35 13.10 7.68
N LYS A 173 -20.67 11.98 7.39
CA LYS A 173 -21.03 10.62 7.86
C LYS A 173 -20.50 10.30 9.26
N GLY A 174 -19.84 11.24 9.93
CA GLY A 174 -19.32 11.07 11.29
C GLY A 174 -17.89 10.53 11.37
N TYR A 175 -17.16 10.54 10.25
CA TYR A 175 -15.76 10.13 10.20
C TYR A 175 -14.82 11.33 10.34
N SER A 176 -13.72 11.13 11.05
CA SER A 176 -12.57 12.01 10.96
C SER A 176 -11.58 11.48 9.92
N MET A 177 -10.89 12.41 9.26
CA MET A 177 -9.91 12.12 8.21
C MET A 177 -8.49 12.41 8.70
N ARG A 178 -7.54 11.54 8.38
CA ARG A 178 -6.10 11.69 8.66
C ARG A 178 -5.26 11.24 7.47
N ASP A 179 -3.98 11.61 7.46
CA ASP A 179 -2.99 11.21 6.43
C ASP A 179 -3.41 11.47 4.97
N TYR A 180 -4.38 12.38 4.76
CA TYR A 180 -4.86 12.80 3.45
C TYR A 180 -4.25 14.15 3.00
N LEU A 181 -3.50 14.83 3.88
CA LEU A 181 -2.76 16.06 3.60
C LEU A 181 -1.25 15.81 3.69
N LYS A 182 -0.45 16.49 2.86
CA LYS A 182 1.01 16.27 2.77
C LYS A 182 1.76 16.67 4.05
N ASP A 183 1.36 17.75 4.73
CA ASP A 183 2.18 18.38 5.78
C ASP A 183 1.56 18.42 7.19
N PHE A 184 0.67 17.47 7.55
CA PHE A 184 -0.11 17.54 8.82
C PHE A 184 -0.86 18.88 9.00
N ALA A 185 -1.01 19.65 7.92
CA ALA A 185 -1.68 20.93 7.93
C ALA A 185 -3.15 20.73 8.30
N GLU A 186 -3.74 21.73 8.95
CA GLU A 186 -5.18 21.76 9.14
C GLU A 186 -5.90 21.84 7.78
N PRO A 187 -7.11 21.29 7.62
CA PRO A 187 -7.84 21.25 6.35
C PRO A 187 -8.00 22.62 5.67
N ASP A 188 -8.07 23.68 6.48
CA ASP A 188 -8.32 25.06 6.03
C ASP A 188 -7.02 25.87 5.87
N ALA A 189 -5.85 25.25 6.02
CA ALA A 189 -4.59 25.95 5.85
C ALA A 189 -4.37 26.29 4.36
N PRO A 190 -3.98 27.54 4.02
CA PRO A 190 -3.85 28.02 2.64
C PRO A 190 -2.75 27.32 1.81
N HIS A 191 -2.00 26.39 2.42
CA HIS A 191 -0.95 25.59 1.77
C HIS A 191 -1.16 24.08 1.96
N ALA A 192 -2.34 23.64 2.43
CA ALA A 192 -2.63 22.23 2.63
C ALA A 192 -2.73 21.50 1.28
N GLU A 193 -1.68 20.76 0.92
CA GLU A 193 -1.70 19.93 -0.29
C GLU A 193 -2.34 18.56 -0.02
N ILE A 194 -3.33 18.19 -0.84
CA ILE A 194 -3.98 16.89 -0.77
C ILE A 194 -3.03 15.78 -1.26
N LYS A 195 -2.94 14.69 -0.49
CA LYS A 195 -2.31 13.44 -0.90
C LYS A 195 -3.24 12.71 -1.85
N GLN A 196 -3.27 13.12 -3.11
CA GLN A 196 -4.12 12.51 -4.16
C GLN A 196 -3.98 10.98 -4.25
N LYS A 197 -2.82 10.42 -3.86
CA LYS A 197 -2.59 8.97 -3.78
C LYS A 197 -3.58 8.19 -2.90
N GLN A 198 -4.28 8.85 -1.98
CA GLN A 198 -5.27 8.22 -1.10
C GLN A 198 -6.65 8.09 -1.77
N PHE A 199 -6.85 8.71 -2.94
CA PHE A 199 -8.12 8.78 -3.64
C PHE A 199 -7.98 8.23 -5.06
N GLY A 200 -9.07 7.72 -5.61
CA GLY A 200 -9.07 7.17 -6.96
C GLY A 200 -10.46 7.17 -7.58
N ARG A 201 -10.50 7.34 -8.89
CA ARG A 201 -11.72 7.19 -9.69
C ARG A 201 -11.84 5.75 -10.18
N ALA A 202 -12.96 5.13 -9.83
CA ALA A 202 -13.32 3.78 -10.26
C ALA A 202 -13.88 3.76 -11.68
N SER A 203 -14.12 2.55 -12.19
CA SER A 203 -14.76 2.32 -13.49
C SER A 203 -16.19 2.86 -13.58
N ASP A 204 -16.89 3.00 -12.44
CA ASP A 204 -18.22 3.60 -12.34
C ASP A 204 -18.22 5.16 -12.41
N GLY A 205 -17.04 5.77 -12.50
CA GLY A 205 -16.84 7.21 -12.58
C GLY A 205 -16.85 7.93 -11.23
N LYS A 206 -17.12 7.26 -10.11
CA LYS A 206 -17.09 7.86 -8.77
C LYS A 206 -15.68 7.89 -8.21
N ILE A 207 -15.44 8.84 -7.32
CA ILE A 207 -14.18 8.94 -6.56
C ILE A 207 -14.38 8.24 -5.21
N TYR A 208 -13.41 7.42 -4.86
CA TYR A 208 -13.38 6.63 -3.64
C TYR A 208 -12.13 6.92 -2.82
N LEU A 209 -12.23 6.65 -1.53
CA LEU A 209 -11.08 6.52 -0.63
C LEU A 209 -10.43 5.14 -0.84
N ILE A 210 -9.16 5.11 -1.26
CA ILE A 210 -8.41 3.87 -1.53
C ILE A 210 -7.76 3.32 -0.25
N ASP A 211 -7.44 4.18 0.71
CA ASP A 211 -6.88 3.80 2.00
C ASP A 211 -7.89 4.09 3.13
N PRO A 212 -8.74 3.11 3.48
CA PRO A 212 -9.70 3.20 4.58
C PRO A 212 -9.07 3.58 5.91
N GLY A 213 -7.75 3.36 6.09
CA GLY A 213 -6.97 3.78 7.25
C GLY A 213 -6.92 5.30 7.45
N CYS A 214 -7.26 6.08 6.43
CA CYS A 214 -7.40 7.53 6.48
C CYS A 214 -8.71 7.99 7.14
N ALA A 215 -9.73 7.14 7.23
CA ALA A 215 -11.04 7.49 7.79
C ALA A 215 -11.38 6.63 9.02
N TYR A 216 -11.72 7.27 10.14
CA TYR A 216 -12.06 6.60 11.40
C TYR A 216 -13.25 7.25 12.09
N LEU A 217 -14.02 6.48 12.86
CA LEU A 217 -15.16 7.02 13.59
C LEU A 217 -14.66 7.89 14.74
N GLN A 218 -15.24 9.08 14.91
CA GLN A 218 -14.86 10.02 15.98
C GLN A 218 -14.95 9.40 17.39
N THR A 219 -15.87 8.44 17.59
CA THR A 219 -16.01 7.70 18.84
C THR A 219 -14.86 6.72 19.12
N GLU A 220 -14.24 6.19 18.07
CA GLU A 220 -13.12 5.24 18.18
C GLU A 220 -11.80 5.92 18.50
N GLU A 221 -11.64 7.21 18.17
CA GLU A 221 -10.45 8.00 18.52
C GLU A 221 -10.29 8.12 20.04
N LYS A 222 -11.39 8.40 20.74
CA LYS A 222 -11.44 8.37 22.20
C LYS A 222 -11.14 6.98 22.73
N THR A 223 -11.75 5.94 22.18
CA THR A 223 -11.60 4.58 22.71
C THR A 223 -10.20 3.98 22.46
N GLY A 224 -9.61 4.25 21.30
CA GLY A 224 -8.29 3.79 20.87
C GLY A 224 -7.14 4.47 21.60
N PHE A 225 -7.26 5.76 21.92
CA PHE A 225 -6.30 6.46 22.78
C PHE A 225 -6.24 5.80 24.17
N PHE A 226 -7.39 5.56 24.79
CA PHE A 226 -7.47 4.92 26.10
C PHE A 226 -6.94 3.48 26.09
N LYS A 227 -7.24 2.68 25.05
CA LYS A 227 -6.65 1.35 24.89
C LYS A 227 -5.12 1.38 24.78
N ARG A 228 -4.56 2.29 23.96
CA ARG A 228 -3.10 2.43 23.81
C ARG A 228 -2.40 2.88 25.10
N VAL A 229 -3.05 3.75 25.88
CA VAL A 229 -2.56 4.16 27.21
C VAL A 229 -2.56 2.96 28.16
N LEU A 230 -3.64 2.18 28.20
CA LEU A 230 -3.75 0.99 29.05
C LEU A 230 -2.75 -0.11 28.66
N GLU A 231 -2.52 -0.36 27.37
CA GLU A 231 -1.51 -1.33 26.90
C GLU A 231 -0.08 -0.88 27.26
N LYS A 232 0.22 0.42 27.21
CA LYS A 232 1.52 0.96 27.68
C LYS A 232 1.72 0.86 29.18
N ILE A 233 0.65 0.93 29.97
CA ILE A 233 0.71 0.73 31.42
C ILE A 233 0.87 -0.76 31.76
N ARG A 234 0.26 -1.66 30.98
CA ARG A 234 0.29 -3.11 31.21
C ARG A 234 1.60 -3.80 30.80
N ASN A 235 2.37 -3.15 29.93
CA ASN A 235 3.67 -3.64 29.45
C ASN A 235 4.86 -2.90 30.12
N ARG A 236 4.62 -2.25 31.27
CA ARG A 236 5.63 -1.78 32.23
C ARG A 236 5.56 -2.65 33.47
#